data_AF-A0A077PI29-F1
#
_entry.id   AF-A0A077PI29-F1
#
_cell.length_a   1.000
_cell.length_b   1.000
_cell.length_c   1.000
_cell.angle_alpha   90.00
_cell.angle_beta   90.00
_cell.angle_gamma   90.00
#
_symmetry.space_group_name_H-M   'P 1'
#
loop_
_entity.id
_entity.type
_entity.pdbx_description
1 polymer ?
#
loop_
_entity_poly.entity_id
_entity_poly.type
_entity_poly.pdbx_seq_one_letter_code
_entity_poly.pdbx_strand_id
1 'polypeptide(L)'
;MRFEQIILLHKSGNVIFEQPYVQGCSKLNSVLIHENFGNSVDALRSYFGLDTRFSGEKFLNSKEVFKKSINLELIGNDGMAPGFVYIQPKGAVFEKVANQFNDSFLQDMLAVEVYLPIVYKKCRKLGNLTDRFESTDQVFRVEDNKNELRLSYSADPNLLKWLENKTIFDNQLPLCIHSKLPAVRKFRSGSLNTMTTVRQYELTDIHTICRYDQAVDTLEKLMKHCSRDIRYWCRENWILSIDICEEFVARYQNLIGKLTKASEQHAVVNVVKNRTHYYGLRIGLQADVGSGTAMLYNFQLDEENPKNFNIKSDKSTEIVLIHSNGLTGSGLMTLFVGRLLSHKEQFPSIIASNQIAIIPRHKEDKELADQISRDLNSQNIRSIVVEKRRIGKSLAFAQQLGIPYYSIVGGDNSSIRIHKFGHYSDMDIELFLLKINSENSKFNINQLYYHQDKTLFAD
;
A
#
# COMPACT_ATOMS: atom_id res chain seq x y z
N MET A 1 0.85 15.77 -20.18
CA MET A 1 1.84 14.83 -20.76
C MET A 1 1.40 14.55 -22.18
N ARG A 2 2.30 14.60 -23.16
CA ARG A 2 2.04 13.97 -24.46
C ARG A 2 2.53 12.54 -24.32
N PHE A 3 1.59 11.61 -24.26
CA PHE A 3 1.91 10.19 -24.39
C PHE A 3 2.32 9.97 -25.85
N GLU A 4 3.31 9.13 -26.08
CA GLU A 4 3.75 8.75 -27.42
C GLU A 4 3.32 7.33 -27.75
N GLN A 5 3.18 6.48 -26.72
CA GLN A 5 2.89 5.07 -26.90
C GLN A 5 2.29 4.45 -25.65
N ILE A 6 1.39 3.48 -25.84
CA ILE A 6 0.87 2.60 -24.78
C ILE A 6 1.17 1.16 -25.16
N ILE A 7 1.73 0.40 -24.22
CA ILE A 7 2.08 -1.01 -24.39
C ILE A 7 1.45 -1.83 -23.27
N LEU A 8 0.77 -2.93 -23.63
CA LEU A 8 0.26 -3.91 -22.68
C LEU A 8 1.12 -5.16 -22.74
N LEU A 9 1.59 -5.60 -21.57
CA LEU A 9 2.44 -6.78 -21.43
C LEU A 9 1.73 -7.86 -20.63
N HIS A 10 1.84 -9.10 -21.11
CA HIS A 10 1.52 -10.29 -20.33
C HIS A 10 2.49 -10.41 -19.16
N LYS A 11 2.10 -11.07 -18.06
CA LYS A 11 3.01 -11.39 -16.94
C LYS A 11 4.26 -12.19 -17.32
N SER A 12 4.28 -12.82 -18.50
CA SER A 12 5.49 -13.45 -19.06
C SER A 12 6.49 -12.46 -19.68
N GLY A 13 6.11 -11.18 -19.80
CA GLY A 13 6.87 -10.13 -20.48
C GLY A 13 6.60 -10.02 -21.98
N ASN A 14 5.67 -10.81 -22.54
CA ASN A 14 5.30 -10.73 -23.94
C ASN A 14 4.38 -9.54 -24.21
N VAL A 15 4.62 -8.81 -25.30
CA VAL A 15 3.71 -7.74 -25.77
C VAL A 15 2.40 -8.37 -26.23
N ILE A 16 1.31 -7.92 -25.64
CA ILE A 16 -0.06 -8.31 -26.02
C ILE A 16 -0.63 -7.26 -26.98
N PHE A 17 -0.31 -6.00 -26.74
CA PHE A 17 -0.84 -4.87 -27.49
C PHE A 17 0.15 -3.70 -27.43
N GLU A 18 0.28 -2.99 -28.55
CA GLU A 18 1.19 -1.86 -28.71
C GLU A 18 0.58 -0.86 -29.70
N GLN A 19 0.39 0.39 -29.28
CA GLN A 19 -0.10 1.44 -30.18
C GLN A 19 0.60 2.78 -29.96
N PRO A 20 0.90 3.52 -31.05
CA PRO A 20 1.25 4.94 -30.97
C PRO A 20 0.07 5.75 -30.40
N TYR A 21 0.37 6.75 -29.58
CA TYR A 21 -0.63 7.64 -29.03
C TYR A 21 -1.09 8.64 -30.10
N VAL A 22 -2.30 8.46 -30.64
CA VAL A 22 -2.85 9.36 -31.67
C VAL A 22 -3.56 10.55 -31.03
N GLN A 23 -2.95 11.73 -31.12
CA GLN A 23 -3.54 12.99 -30.63
C GLN A 23 -4.86 13.29 -31.38
N GLY A 24 -5.99 13.37 -30.66
CA GLY A 24 -7.30 13.71 -31.24
C GLY A 24 -8.18 12.52 -31.67
N CYS A 25 -7.70 11.28 -31.57
CA CYS A 25 -8.55 10.10 -31.75
C CYS A 25 -9.32 9.83 -30.45
N SER A 26 -10.28 10.71 -30.13
CA SER A 26 -11.03 10.62 -28.88
C SER A 26 -11.67 9.26 -28.73
N LYS A 27 -12.42 8.71 -29.70
CA LYS A 27 -13.16 7.44 -29.53
C LYS A 27 -12.33 6.17 -29.31
N LEU A 28 -11.20 5.94 -29.97
CA LEU A 28 -10.40 4.71 -29.73
C LEU A 28 -9.46 4.84 -28.54
N ASN A 29 -8.96 6.06 -28.28
CA ASN A 29 -8.18 6.36 -27.08
C ASN A 29 -9.06 6.62 -25.84
N SER A 30 -10.35 6.97 -25.99
CA SER A 30 -11.35 7.13 -24.93
C SER A 30 -12.09 5.82 -24.64
N VAL A 31 -12.28 4.94 -25.61
CA VAL A 31 -12.95 3.65 -25.37
C VAL A 31 -12.12 2.74 -24.46
N LEU A 32 -10.79 2.90 -24.41
CA LEU A 32 -9.92 2.20 -23.45
C LEU A 32 -9.52 3.03 -22.21
N ILE A 33 -9.61 4.37 -22.24
CA ILE A 33 -9.10 5.22 -21.14
C ILE A 33 -10.20 6.06 -20.44
N HIS A 34 -11.39 6.27 -21.02
CA HIS A 34 -12.34 7.22 -20.42
C HIS A 34 -13.85 7.01 -20.60
N GLU A 35 -14.36 6.26 -21.59
CA GLU A 35 -15.79 6.36 -21.96
C GLU A 35 -16.71 5.22 -21.52
N ASN A 36 -16.26 4.24 -20.73
CA ASN A 36 -17.18 3.33 -20.00
C ASN A 36 -16.59 2.75 -18.70
N PHE A 37 -15.41 3.20 -18.30
CA PHE A 37 -14.64 2.60 -17.22
C PHE A 37 -14.02 3.73 -16.39
N GLY A 38 -14.00 3.59 -15.06
CA GLY A 38 -13.20 4.47 -14.20
C GLY A 38 -11.70 4.38 -14.53
N ASN A 39 -10.83 4.85 -13.62
CA ASN A 39 -9.36 4.79 -13.70
C ASN A 39 -8.86 3.66 -14.64
N SER A 40 -8.03 3.99 -15.64
CA SER A 40 -7.55 3.08 -16.71
C SER A 40 -7.12 1.68 -16.26
N VAL A 41 -6.69 1.54 -15.01
CA VAL A 41 -6.38 0.27 -14.34
C VAL A 41 -7.60 -0.67 -14.25
N ASP A 42 -8.80 -0.18 -13.96
CA ASP A 42 -10.01 -1.00 -13.82
C ASP A 42 -10.46 -1.60 -15.17
N ALA A 43 -10.30 -0.86 -16.26
CA ALA A 43 -10.56 -1.35 -17.62
C ALA A 43 -9.58 -2.46 -18.03
N LEU A 44 -8.29 -2.28 -17.69
CA LEU A 44 -7.23 -3.23 -18.02
C LEU A 44 -7.35 -4.50 -17.18
N ARG A 45 -7.76 -4.37 -15.92
CA ARG A 45 -8.10 -5.52 -15.08
C ARG A 45 -9.28 -6.30 -15.63
N SER A 46 -10.33 -5.61 -16.10
CA SER A 46 -11.45 -6.27 -16.79
C SER A 46 -10.98 -6.98 -18.07
N TYR A 47 -10.15 -6.35 -18.90
CA TYR A 47 -9.57 -6.95 -20.09
C TYR A 47 -8.77 -8.24 -19.80
N PHE A 48 -7.98 -8.25 -18.72
CA PHE A 48 -7.22 -9.43 -18.30
C PHE A 48 -8.04 -10.46 -17.50
N GLY A 49 -9.34 -10.24 -17.30
CA GLY A 49 -10.17 -11.12 -16.46
C GLY A 49 -9.77 -11.11 -14.98
N LEU A 50 -9.06 -10.07 -14.52
CA LEU A 50 -8.66 -9.84 -13.13
C LEU A 50 -9.75 -9.10 -12.33
N ASP A 51 -10.93 -8.96 -12.92
CA ASP A 51 -12.06 -8.31 -12.31
C ASP A 51 -12.91 -9.35 -11.59
N THR A 52 -12.87 -9.33 -10.26
CA THR A 52 -13.70 -10.20 -9.41
C THR A 52 -15.05 -9.58 -9.10
N ARG A 53 -15.43 -8.45 -9.72
CA ARG A 53 -16.73 -7.80 -9.51
C ARG A 53 -17.85 -8.65 -10.11
N PHE A 54 -18.87 -8.95 -9.30
CA PHE A 54 -20.09 -9.57 -9.80
C PHE A 54 -20.87 -8.53 -10.62
N SER A 55 -21.36 -8.93 -11.80
CA SER A 55 -22.19 -8.07 -12.65
C SER A 55 -23.43 -7.59 -11.89
N GLY A 56 -23.56 -6.26 -11.69
CA GLY A 56 -24.76 -5.64 -11.08
C GLY A 56 -24.56 -4.99 -9.71
N GLU A 57 -23.36 -5.04 -9.12
CA GLU A 57 -23.10 -4.34 -7.85
C GLU A 57 -22.84 -2.84 -8.05
N LYS A 58 -23.39 -2.02 -7.14
CA LYS A 58 -23.26 -0.57 -7.18
C LYS A 58 -21.81 -0.17 -6.92
N PHE A 59 -21.24 0.67 -7.79
CA PHE A 59 -19.92 1.27 -7.57
C PHE A 59 -19.92 2.05 -6.25
N LEU A 60 -19.17 1.54 -5.27
CA LEU A 60 -18.88 2.28 -4.05
C LEU A 60 -17.89 3.38 -4.37
N ASN A 61 -18.14 4.60 -3.89
CA ASN A 61 -17.18 5.68 -4.02
C ASN A 61 -16.27 5.74 -2.79
N SER A 62 -15.10 6.36 -2.95
CA SER A 62 -14.09 6.52 -1.88
C SER A 62 -14.61 7.21 -0.60
N LYS A 63 -15.69 8.01 -0.69
CA LYS A 63 -16.33 8.63 0.49
C LYS A 63 -17.10 7.61 1.33
N GLU A 64 -17.68 6.58 0.71
CA GLU A 64 -18.34 5.49 1.43
C GLU A 64 -17.34 4.65 2.21
N VAL A 65 -16.18 4.36 1.61
CA VAL A 65 -15.06 3.69 2.28
C VAL A 65 -14.65 4.49 3.51
N PHE A 66 -14.43 5.79 3.38
CA PHE A 66 -14.07 6.63 4.52
C PHE A 66 -15.13 6.68 5.62
N LYS A 67 -16.40 6.88 5.25
CA LYS A 67 -17.50 6.89 6.21
C LYS A 67 -17.57 5.56 6.95
N LYS A 68 -17.33 4.44 6.24
CA LYS A 68 -17.25 3.12 6.85
C LYS A 68 -16.04 3.02 7.79
N SER A 69 -14.87 3.56 7.44
CA SER A 69 -13.70 3.59 8.32
C SER A 69 -13.95 4.37 9.62
N ILE A 70 -14.70 5.49 9.57
CA ILE A 70 -15.16 6.20 10.78
C ILE A 70 -16.14 5.33 11.58
N ASN A 71 -17.14 4.74 10.94
CA ASN A 71 -18.14 3.89 11.61
C ASN A 71 -17.54 2.62 12.22
N LEU A 72 -16.41 2.15 11.68
CA LEU A 72 -15.63 1.03 12.23
C LEU A 72 -14.66 1.48 13.33
N GLU A 73 -14.62 2.79 13.64
CA GLU A 73 -13.69 3.40 14.59
C GLU A 73 -12.22 3.12 14.23
N LEU A 74 -11.90 3.08 12.93
CA LEU A 74 -10.52 2.97 12.46
C LEU A 74 -9.83 4.33 12.47
N ILE A 75 -10.58 5.38 12.11
CA ILE A 75 -10.13 6.76 12.03
C ILE A 75 -11.20 7.68 12.60
N GLY A 76 -10.83 8.92 12.89
CA GLY A 76 -11.77 9.99 13.21
C GLY A 76 -11.31 11.33 12.65
N ASN A 77 -12.25 12.27 12.55
CA ASN A 77 -12.01 13.59 11.95
C ASN A 77 -12.81 14.71 12.63
N ASP A 78 -13.56 14.40 13.68
CA ASP A 78 -14.26 15.37 14.51
C ASP A 78 -13.27 16.32 15.18
N GLY A 79 -13.58 17.62 15.12
CA GLY A 79 -12.70 18.68 15.63
C GLY A 79 -11.41 18.90 14.81
N MET A 80 -11.15 18.12 13.76
CA MET A 80 -9.93 18.23 12.96
C MET A 80 -10.10 19.19 11.77
N ALA A 81 -9.00 19.78 11.33
CA ALA A 81 -8.98 20.59 10.11
C ALA A 81 -9.31 19.74 8.86
N PRO A 82 -9.93 20.31 7.80
CA PRO A 82 -10.30 19.54 6.62
C PRO A 82 -9.14 18.75 6.01
N GLY A 83 -9.36 17.45 5.80
CA GLY A 83 -8.36 16.54 5.24
C GLY A 83 -7.37 15.96 6.25
N PHE A 84 -7.40 16.37 7.51
CA PHE A 84 -6.65 15.74 8.60
C PHE A 84 -7.54 14.74 9.34
N VAL A 85 -6.94 13.62 9.74
CA VAL A 85 -7.60 12.54 10.48
C VAL A 85 -6.68 12.07 11.59
N TYR A 86 -7.27 11.57 12.68
CA TYR A 86 -6.54 10.83 13.70
C TYR A 86 -6.83 9.33 13.53
N ILE A 87 -5.82 8.50 13.77
CA ILE A 87 -5.94 7.04 13.73
C ILE A 87 -6.39 6.57 15.10
N GLN A 88 -7.50 5.83 15.15
CA GLN A 88 -8.04 5.26 16.38
C GLN A 88 -7.34 3.93 16.72
N PRO A 89 -7.49 3.41 17.96
CA PRO A 89 -6.84 2.16 18.36
C PRO A 89 -7.08 0.98 17.41
N LYS A 90 -8.28 0.86 16.83
CA LYS A 90 -8.58 -0.19 15.85
C LYS A 90 -7.87 0.02 14.51
N GLY A 91 -7.69 1.26 14.08
CA GLY A 91 -6.94 1.61 12.87
C GLY A 91 -5.43 1.49 13.05
N ALA A 92 -4.92 1.70 14.27
CA ALA A 92 -3.50 1.57 14.58
C ALA A 92 -2.95 0.15 14.31
N VAL A 93 -3.81 -0.87 14.34
CA VAL A 93 -3.45 -2.24 13.93
C VAL A 93 -2.99 -2.27 12.46
N PHE A 94 -3.63 -1.51 11.58
CA PHE A 94 -3.26 -1.46 10.16
C PHE A 94 -1.87 -0.84 9.97
N GLU A 95 -1.55 0.23 10.68
CA GLU A 95 -0.21 0.84 10.64
C GLU A 95 0.86 -0.11 11.20
N LYS A 96 0.55 -0.80 12.31
CA LYS A 96 1.47 -1.79 12.89
C LYS A 96 1.78 -2.91 11.91
N VAL A 97 0.75 -3.47 11.26
CA VAL A 97 0.93 -4.55 10.28
C VAL A 97 1.65 -4.06 9.03
N ALA A 98 1.31 -2.87 8.51
CA ALA A 98 2.04 -2.28 7.39
C ALA A 98 3.54 -2.12 7.70
N ASN A 99 3.87 -1.63 8.89
CA ASN A 99 5.25 -1.50 9.34
C ASN A 99 5.97 -2.86 9.46
N GLN A 100 5.30 -3.91 9.97
CA GLN A 100 5.90 -5.25 10.05
C GLN A 100 6.25 -5.82 8.66
N PHE A 101 5.41 -5.58 7.65
CA PHE A 101 5.72 -5.95 6.26
C PHE A 101 6.93 -5.17 5.74
N ASN A 102 6.95 -3.86 6.00
CA ASN A 102 8.08 -3.02 5.62
C ASN A 102 9.37 -3.47 6.30
N ASP A 103 9.35 -3.82 7.58
CA ASP A 103 10.54 -4.21 8.34
C ASP A 103 11.24 -5.45 7.74
N SER A 104 10.49 -6.45 7.28
CA SER A 104 11.07 -7.61 6.57
C SER A 104 11.78 -7.18 5.28
N PHE A 105 11.15 -6.32 4.48
CA PHE A 105 11.75 -5.80 3.26
C PHE A 105 13.01 -4.95 3.54
N LEU A 106 12.94 -4.08 4.56
CA LEU A 106 14.05 -3.21 4.96
C LEU A 106 15.25 -4.03 5.43
N GLN A 107 15.03 -5.13 6.15
CA GLN A 107 16.08 -6.06 6.57
C GLN A 107 16.72 -6.77 5.37
N ASP A 108 15.92 -7.27 4.42
CA ASP A 108 16.41 -7.94 3.20
C ASP A 108 17.30 -6.99 2.36
N MET A 109 16.99 -5.68 2.39
CA MET A 109 17.74 -4.63 1.70
C MET A 109 18.91 -4.05 2.52
N LEU A 110 19.15 -4.54 3.74
CA LEU A 110 20.13 -3.98 4.69
C LEU A 110 19.96 -2.46 4.87
N ALA A 111 18.71 -2.01 4.91
CA ALA A 111 18.38 -0.59 4.94
C ALA A 111 18.80 0.04 6.27
N VAL A 112 19.37 1.24 6.19
CA VAL A 112 19.77 2.03 7.36
C VAL A 112 18.66 3.01 7.71
N GLU A 113 18.18 2.98 8.95
CA GLU A 113 17.16 3.91 9.44
C GLU A 113 17.75 5.30 9.73
N VAL A 114 17.05 6.34 9.30
CA VAL A 114 17.35 7.73 9.69
C VAL A 114 16.08 8.46 10.11
N TYR A 115 16.20 9.26 11.18
CA TYR A 115 15.13 10.13 11.69
C TYR A 115 15.32 11.55 11.16
N LEU A 116 14.40 11.99 10.32
CA LEU A 116 14.46 13.31 9.69
C LEU A 116 13.47 14.28 10.33
N PRO A 117 13.79 15.59 10.39
CA PRO A 117 12.83 16.59 10.81
C PRO A 117 11.59 16.63 9.90
N ILE A 118 10.44 17.01 10.46
CA ILE A 118 9.21 17.20 9.68
C ILE A 118 9.14 18.56 8.98
N VAL A 119 10.06 19.47 9.29
CA VAL A 119 10.15 20.80 8.67
C VAL A 119 11.42 20.87 7.82
N TYR A 120 11.33 21.43 6.62
CA TYR A 120 12.50 21.73 5.80
C TYR A 120 12.53 23.21 5.41
N LYS A 121 13.74 23.74 5.19
CA LYS A 121 13.96 25.08 4.66
C LYS A 121 14.01 25.01 3.14
N LYS A 122 13.16 25.79 2.46
CA LYS A 122 13.19 25.91 1.00
C LYS A 122 14.55 26.46 0.56
N CYS A 123 15.09 25.89 -0.52
CA CYS A 123 16.32 26.36 -1.15
C CYS A 123 16.28 26.13 -2.66
N ARG A 124 17.15 26.81 -3.40
CA ARG A 124 17.19 26.72 -4.87
C ARG A 124 17.43 25.29 -5.37
N LYS A 125 18.31 24.52 -4.71
CA LYS A 125 18.59 23.12 -5.10
C LYS A 125 17.36 22.22 -4.97
N LEU A 126 16.48 22.47 -4.00
CA LEU A 126 15.24 21.70 -3.85
C LEU A 126 14.21 22.01 -4.94
N GLY A 127 14.40 23.05 -5.77
CA GLY A 127 13.41 23.48 -6.76
C GLY A 127 12.94 22.36 -7.68
N ASN A 128 13.87 21.53 -8.20
CA ASN A 128 13.52 20.40 -9.07
C ASN A 128 12.57 19.37 -8.43
N LEU A 129 12.63 19.25 -7.10
CA LEU A 129 11.79 18.35 -6.31
C LEU A 129 10.48 19.03 -5.87
N THR A 130 10.56 20.29 -5.41
CA THR A 130 9.46 20.96 -4.69
C THR A 130 8.63 21.90 -5.57
N ASP A 131 9.19 22.49 -6.64
CA ASP A 131 8.58 23.63 -7.34
C ASP A 131 7.23 23.29 -7.97
N ARG A 132 7.04 22.05 -8.43
CA ARG A 132 5.75 21.60 -8.94
C ARG A 132 4.67 21.59 -7.84
N PHE A 133 5.01 21.13 -6.64
CA PHE A 133 4.08 21.12 -5.52
C PHE A 133 3.85 22.53 -4.98
N GLU A 134 4.88 23.37 -4.95
CA GLU A 134 4.78 24.78 -4.55
C GLU A 134 3.92 25.59 -5.51
N SER A 135 4.15 25.47 -6.82
CA SER A 135 3.38 26.19 -7.87
C SER A 135 1.92 25.75 -7.95
N THR A 136 1.60 24.56 -7.44
CA THR A 136 0.23 24.05 -7.37
C THR A 136 -0.42 24.20 -5.99
N ASP A 137 0.26 24.89 -5.06
CA ASP A 137 -0.15 25.15 -3.67
C ASP A 137 -0.44 23.85 -2.89
N GLN A 138 0.43 22.84 -3.04
CA GLN A 138 0.33 21.52 -2.42
C GLN A 138 1.28 21.31 -1.23
N VAL A 139 1.97 22.35 -0.78
CA VAL A 139 2.89 22.31 0.37
C VAL A 139 2.40 23.25 1.46
N PHE A 140 2.44 22.81 2.71
CA PHE A 140 2.15 23.68 3.85
C PHE A 140 3.36 24.56 4.18
N ARG A 141 3.12 25.85 4.39
CA ARG A 141 4.13 26.83 4.77
C ARG A 141 4.09 27.02 6.28
N VAL A 142 5.28 27.06 6.89
CA VAL A 142 5.44 27.41 8.30
C VAL A 142 5.89 28.86 8.35
N GLU A 143 5.19 29.67 9.15
CA GLU A 143 5.51 31.07 9.34
C GLU A 143 6.82 31.20 10.11
N ASP A 144 7.79 31.89 9.51
CA ASP A 144 9.05 32.28 10.15
C ASP A 144 9.55 33.57 9.52
N ASN A 145 10.01 34.50 10.36
CA ASN A 145 10.41 35.84 9.94
C ASN A 145 11.69 35.87 9.10
N LYS A 146 12.50 34.80 9.15
CA LYS A 146 13.85 34.77 8.55
C LYS A 146 14.00 33.70 7.47
N ASN A 147 13.15 32.69 7.46
CA ASN A 147 13.30 31.51 6.62
C ASN A 147 11.99 31.14 5.93
N GLU A 148 12.09 30.74 4.67
CA GLU A 148 11.00 30.05 4.00
C GLU A 148 10.94 28.59 4.46
N LEU A 149 10.11 28.30 5.47
CA LEU A 149 9.94 26.96 6.02
C LEU A 149 8.71 26.26 5.43
N ARG A 150 8.80 24.93 5.32
CA ARG A 150 7.75 24.05 4.78
C ARG A 150 7.60 22.81 5.64
N LEU A 151 6.38 22.29 5.73
CA LEU A 151 6.16 20.93 6.25
C LEU A 151 6.52 19.90 5.17
N SER A 152 7.13 18.79 5.60
CA SER A 152 7.61 17.72 4.74
C SER A 152 6.44 16.89 4.23
N TYR A 153 6.31 16.75 2.90
CA TYR A 153 5.35 15.86 2.25
C TYR A 153 5.96 14.50 1.86
N SER A 154 7.28 14.37 2.02
CA SER A 154 8.10 13.17 1.86
C SER A 154 9.43 13.37 2.60
N ALA A 155 10.26 12.33 2.72
CA ALA A 155 11.58 12.43 3.36
C ALA A 155 12.60 13.16 2.48
N ASP A 156 12.40 13.17 1.16
CA ASP A 156 13.36 13.65 0.15
C ASP A 156 13.99 15.02 0.48
N PRO A 157 13.23 16.07 0.87
CA PRO A 157 13.84 17.39 1.03
C PRO A 157 14.91 17.43 2.13
N ASN A 158 14.64 16.80 3.27
CA ASN A 158 15.57 16.76 4.40
C ASN A 158 16.65 15.70 4.18
N LEU A 159 16.33 14.57 3.55
CA LEU A 159 17.32 13.55 3.20
C LEU A 159 18.38 14.10 2.24
N LEU A 160 17.97 14.70 1.12
CA LEU A 160 18.88 15.26 0.13
C LEU A 160 19.73 16.38 0.73
N LYS A 161 19.15 17.17 1.64
CA LYS A 161 19.90 18.20 2.36
C LYS A 161 20.96 17.61 3.29
N TRP A 162 20.65 16.51 3.98
CA TRP A 162 21.63 15.78 4.79
C TRP A 162 22.74 15.18 3.93
N LEU A 163 22.40 14.64 2.76
CA LEU A 163 23.35 14.02 1.83
C LEU A 163 24.17 15.02 1.01
N GLU A 164 23.84 16.31 1.06
CA GLU A 164 24.50 17.33 0.25
C GLU A 164 26.03 17.33 0.44
N ASN A 165 26.76 17.28 -0.68
CA ASN A 165 28.23 17.20 -0.74
C ASN A 165 28.85 15.95 -0.09
N LYS A 166 28.07 14.90 0.23
CA LYS A 166 28.64 13.65 0.75
C LYS A 166 29.26 12.81 -0.36
N THR A 167 30.36 12.16 0.00
CA THR A 167 30.95 11.07 -0.76
C THR A 167 30.48 9.74 -0.15
N ILE A 168 29.88 8.89 -0.98
CA ILE A 168 29.48 7.52 -0.65
C ILE A 168 30.58 6.58 -1.12
N PHE A 169 30.96 5.60 -0.29
CA PHE A 169 31.95 4.61 -0.71
C PHE A 169 31.34 3.61 -1.68
N ASP A 170 32.00 3.39 -2.81
CA ASP A 170 31.53 2.55 -3.91
C ASP A 170 31.25 1.11 -3.50
N ASN A 171 31.97 0.60 -2.49
CA ASN A 171 31.75 -0.73 -1.92
C ASN A 171 30.52 -0.83 -1.01
N GLN A 172 29.92 0.29 -0.61
CA GLN A 172 28.66 0.35 0.15
C GLN A 172 27.45 0.42 -0.78
N LEU A 173 27.63 0.52 -2.10
CA LEU A 173 26.55 0.60 -3.08
C LEU A 173 26.07 -0.81 -3.51
N PRO A 174 24.76 -1.09 -3.55
CA PRO A 174 23.64 -0.17 -3.26
C PRO A 174 23.48 0.15 -1.76
N LEU A 175 23.36 1.44 -1.44
CA LEU A 175 23.08 1.94 -0.10
C LEU A 175 21.59 2.25 0.03
N CYS A 176 20.89 1.47 0.85
CA CYS A 176 19.47 1.67 1.14
C CYS A 176 19.29 2.43 2.45
N ILE A 177 18.55 3.54 2.40
CA ILE A 177 18.24 4.38 3.56
C ILE A 177 16.73 4.47 3.68
N HIS A 178 16.18 4.42 4.89
CA HIS A 178 14.76 4.62 5.10
C HIS A 178 14.45 5.56 6.25
N SER A 179 13.28 6.20 6.17
CA SER A 179 12.73 7.05 7.21
C SER A 179 11.24 6.79 7.38
N LYS A 180 10.81 6.64 8.64
CA LYS A 180 9.40 6.63 9.02
C LYS A 180 9.05 8.03 9.52
N LEU A 181 8.14 8.72 8.85
CA LEU A 181 7.76 10.09 9.20
C LEU A 181 6.29 10.39 8.87
N PRO A 182 5.65 11.31 9.63
CA PRO A 182 4.37 11.87 9.22
C PRO A 182 4.59 12.81 8.03
N ALA A 183 4.08 12.42 6.88
CA ALA A 183 4.10 13.23 5.68
C ALA A 183 2.85 14.11 5.63
N VAL A 184 3.02 15.40 5.36
CA VAL A 184 1.94 16.38 5.29
C VAL A 184 1.88 17.04 3.91
N ARG A 185 0.79 16.81 3.18
CA ARG A 185 0.59 17.35 1.82
C ARG A 185 -0.72 18.12 1.72
N LYS A 186 -0.66 19.34 1.20
CA LYS A 186 -1.82 20.22 1.05
C LYS A 186 -2.63 19.86 -0.20
N PHE A 187 -3.24 18.67 -0.20
CA PHE A 187 -4.17 18.30 -1.27
C PHE A 187 -5.31 19.33 -1.38
N ARG A 188 -5.70 19.63 -2.63
CA ARG A 188 -6.81 20.55 -2.91
C ARG A 188 -8.09 19.98 -2.31
N SER A 189 -8.93 20.83 -1.74
CA SER A 189 -10.13 20.37 -1.01
C SER A 189 -11.04 19.49 -1.87
N GLY A 190 -11.16 19.77 -3.17
CA GLY A 190 -11.93 18.96 -4.12
C GLY A 190 -11.31 17.61 -4.50
N SER A 191 -10.00 17.41 -4.27
CA SER A 191 -9.31 16.14 -4.53
C SER A 191 -9.21 15.25 -3.29
N LEU A 192 -9.69 15.71 -2.13
CA LEU A 192 -9.75 14.90 -0.92
C LEU A 192 -10.76 13.77 -1.13
N ASN A 193 -10.24 12.57 -1.31
CA ASN A 193 -10.97 11.33 -1.49
C ASN A 193 -10.81 10.45 -0.24
N THR A 194 -10.68 11.11 0.90
CA THR A 194 -11.02 10.63 2.24
C THR A 194 -10.22 9.44 2.82
N MET A 195 -9.61 8.54 2.05
CA MET A 195 -8.72 7.48 2.56
C MET A 195 -7.35 7.43 1.88
N THR A 196 -7.27 7.74 0.58
CA THR A 196 -6.00 7.73 -0.17
C THR A 196 -5.41 9.11 -0.42
N THR A 197 -6.19 10.18 -0.23
CA THR A 197 -5.71 11.57 -0.30
C THR A 197 -6.11 12.38 0.93
N VAL A 198 -5.65 11.91 2.10
CA VAL A 198 -5.62 12.70 3.34
C VAL A 198 -4.40 13.63 3.36
N ARG A 199 -4.48 14.71 4.13
CA ARG A 199 -3.42 15.74 4.20
C ARG A 199 -2.28 15.37 5.13
N GLN A 200 -2.46 14.39 6.00
CA GLN A 200 -1.42 13.80 6.83
C GLN A 200 -1.55 12.28 6.78
N TYR A 201 -0.43 11.60 6.59
CA TYR A 201 -0.34 10.13 6.62
C TYR A 201 1.05 9.70 7.06
N GLU A 202 1.14 8.51 7.67
CA GLU A 202 2.42 7.88 7.95
C GLU A 202 3.04 7.38 6.64
N LEU A 203 4.32 7.69 6.45
CA LEU A 203 5.09 7.29 5.29
C LEU A 203 6.34 6.56 5.76
N THR A 204 6.50 5.31 5.31
CA THR A 204 7.81 4.66 5.26
C THR A 204 8.43 4.98 3.91
N ASP A 205 9.33 5.95 3.89
CA ASP A 205 10.00 6.43 2.68
C ASP A 205 11.39 5.80 2.60
N ILE A 206 11.75 5.31 1.41
CA ILE A 206 12.95 4.51 1.19
C ILE A 206 13.71 5.02 -0.03
N HIS A 207 15.00 5.25 0.17
CA HIS A 207 15.90 5.85 -0.79
C HIS A 207 17.10 4.93 -1.00
N THR A 208 17.20 4.33 -2.18
CA THR A 208 18.34 3.48 -2.54
C THR A 208 19.27 4.23 -3.49
N ILE A 209 20.48 4.54 -3.01
CA ILE A 209 21.56 5.06 -3.84
C ILE A 209 22.31 3.86 -4.42
N CYS A 210 22.42 3.77 -5.73
CA CYS A 210 23.17 2.70 -6.37
C CYS A 210 24.01 3.26 -7.52
N ARG A 211 24.99 2.47 -7.98
CA ARG A 211 25.67 2.81 -9.23
C ARG A 211 24.70 2.72 -10.39
N TYR A 212 24.93 3.50 -11.42
CA TYR A 212 24.11 3.50 -12.62
C TYR A 212 23.97 2.10 -13.25
N ASP A 213 25.04 1.32 -13.31
CA ASP A 213 25.06 -0.06 -13.82
C ASP A 213 24.23 -1.05 -12.95
N GLN A 214 23.99 -0.72 -11.68
CA GLN A 214 23.20 -1.52 -10.74
C GLN A 214 21.70 -1.15 -10.73
N ALA A 215 21.30 -0.07 -11.40
CA ALA A 215 19.95 0.50 -11.27
C ALA A 215 18.85 -0.51 -11.65
N VAL A 216 19.02 -1.22 -12.77
CA VAL A 216 18.06 -2.20 -13.26
C VAL A 216 17.88 -3.37 -12.29
N ASP A 217 18.99 -3.94 -11.79
CA ASP A 217 18.95 -5.07 -10.88
C ASP A 217 18.43 -4.65 -9.49
N THR A 218 18.69 -3.41 -9.08
CA THR A 218 18.14 -2.84 -7.84
C THR A 218 16.63 -2.69 -7.95
N LEU A 219 16.11 -2.13 -9.05
CA LEU A 219 14.67 -2.05 -9.29
C LEU A 219 14.02 -3.44 -9.41
N GLU A 220 14.71 -4.41 -10.02
CA GLU A 220 14.23 -5.79 -10.10
C GLU A 220 14.06 -6.43 -8.72
N LYS A 221 15.03 -6.23 -7.81
CA LYS A 221 14.94 -6.70 -6.42
C LYS A 221 13.75 -6.05 -5.70
N LEU A 222 13.64 -4.72 -5.75
CA LEU A 222 12.51 -3.97 -5.17
C LEU A 222 11.17 -4.50 -5.70
N MET A 223 11.09 -4.74 -7.01
CA MET A 223 9.88 -5.27 -7.65
C MET A 223 9.49 -6.64 -7.12
N LYS A 224 10.43 -7.58 -6.97
CA LYS A 224 10.15 -8.93 -6.44
C LYS A 224 9.59 -8.87 -5.03
N HIS A 225 10.18 -8.06 -4.15
CA HIS A 225 9.71 -7.92 -2.77
C HIS A 225 8.31 -7.31 -2.71
N CYS A 226 8.10 -6.14 -3.32
CA CYS A 226 6.79 -5.48 -3.27
C CYS A 226 5.70 -6.28 -4.02
N SER A 227 6.06 -7.05 -5.04
CA SER A 227 5.12 -7.95 -5.74
C SER A 227 4.72 -9.16 -4.90
N ARG A 228 5.66 -9.74 -4.14
CA ARG A 228 5.34 -10.76 -3.12
C ARG A 228 4.37 -10.19 -2.08
N ASP A 229 4.65 -9.00 -1.57
CA ASP A 229 3.88 -8.41 -0.49
C ASP A 229 2.48 -7.97 -0.97
N ILE A 230 2.36 -7.37 -2.17
CA ILE A 230 1.04 -7.04 -2.72
C ILE A 230 0.23 -8.29 -3.06
N ARG A 231 0.84 -9.38 -3.54
CA ARG A 231 0.14 -10.64 -3.82
C ARG A 231 -0.43 -11.27 -2.56
N TYR A 232 0.25 -11.14 -1.43
CA TYR A 232 -0.30 -11.60 -0.15
C TYR A 232 -1.65 -10.95 0.15
N TRP A 233 -1.76 -9.64 -0.06
CA TRP A 233 -2.99 -8.90 0.22
C TRP A 233 -4.02 -8.97 -0.91
N CYS A 234 -3.56 -8.95 -2.15
CA CYS A 234 -4.41 -8.72 -3.31
C CYS A 234 -4.57 -9.93 -4.22
N ARG A 235 -3.83 -11.02 -4.00
CA ARG A 235 -3.75 -12.15 -4.96
C ARG A 235 -3.35 -11.60 -6.34
N GLU A 236 -4.15 -11.85 -7.36
CA GLU A 236 -3.97 -11.34 -8.73
C GLU A 236 -4.74 -10.03 -9.00
N ASN A 237 -5.45 -9.47 -8.01
CA ASN A 237 -6.30 -8.28 -8.20
C ASN A 237 -5.49 -6.97 -8.14
N TRP A 238 -4.46 -6.88 -8.98
CA TRP A 238 -3.61 -5.69 -9.13
C TRP A 238 -2.92 -5.70 -10.50
N ILE A 239 -2.42 -4.54 -10.95
CA ILE A 239 -1.67 -4.43 -12.20
C ILE A 239 -0.40 -3.60 -11.99
N LEU A 240 0.63 -3.87 -12.78
CA LEU A 240 1.84 -3.07 -12.83
C LEU A 240 1.64 -1.88 -13.79
N SER A 241 1.84 -0.66 -13.30
CA SER A 241 1.84 0.56 -14.11
C SER A 241 3.26 1.10 -14.23
N ILE A 242 3.72 1.35 -15.45
CA ILE A 242 5.05 1.88 -15.75
C ILE A 242 4.89 3.13 -16.63
N ASP A 243 5.22 4.30 -16.09
CA ASP A 243 5.38 5.52 -16.88
C ASP A 243 6.89 5.72 -17.12
N ILE A 244 7.33 5.73 -18.38
CA ILE A 244 8.75 5.80 -18.73
C ILE A 244 9.01 6.78 -19.87
N CYS A 245 10.07 7.57 -19.76
CA CYS A 245 10.48 8.48 -20.84
C CYS A 245 11.15 7.71 -21.97
N GLU A 246 10.96 8.15 -23.22
CA GLU A 246 11.58 7.54 -24.41
C GLU A 246 13.11 7.40 -24.27
N GLU A 247 13.77 8.44 -23.75
CA GLU A 247 15.21 8.43 -23.42
C GLU A 247 15.58 7.28 -22.46
N PHE A 248 14.73 7.00 -21.47
CA PHE A 248 14.96 5.94 -20.48
C PHE A 248 14.75 4.55 -21.06
N VAL A 249 13.82 4.39 -22.02
CA VAL A 249 13.63 3.12 -22.73
C VAL A 249 14.92 2.73 -23.47
N ALA A 250 15.52 3.68 -24.18
CA ALA A 250 16.77 3.45 -24.90
C ALA A 250 17.97 3.22 -23.97
N ARG A 251 18.02 3.98 -22.86
CA ARG A 251 19.11 3.97 -21.90
C ARG A 251 19.14 2.71 -21.02
N TYR A 252 17.99 2.34 -20.46
CA TYR A 252 17.84 1.19 -19.57
C TYR A 252 17.26 -0.01 -20.34
N GLN A 253 18.08 -0.59 -21.21
CA GLN A 253 17.65 -1.71 -22.05
C GLN A 253 17.08 -2.87 -21.23
N ASN A 254 16.03 -3.50 -21.74
CA ASN A 254 15.31 -4.61 -21.11
C ASN A 254 14.66 -4.31 -19.74
N LEU A 255 14.72 -3.06 -19.25
CA LEU A 255 14.15 -2.69 -17.94
C LEU A 255 12.68 -3.08 -17.83
N ILE A 256 11.86 -2.66 -18.80
CA ILE A 256 10.41 -2.95 -18.82
C ILE A 256 10.16 -4.46 -18.72
N GLY A 257 10.83 -5.26 -19.57
CA GLY A 257 10.66 -6.71 -19.59
C GLY A 257 11.13 -7.39 -18.30
N LYS A 258 12.25 -6.94 -17.72
CA LYS A 258 12.74 -7.43 -16.43
C LYS A 258 11.76 -7.12 -15.31
N LEU A 259 11.24 -5.89 -15.23
CA LEU A 259 10.28 -5.49 -14.20
C LEU A 259 8.97 -6.26 -14.29
N THR A 260 8.41 -6.43 -15.50
CA THR A 260 7.18 -7.20 -15.71
C THR A 260 7.37 -8.68 -15.34
N LYS A 261 8.51 -9.29 -15.68
CA LYS A 261 8.79 -10.67 -15.28
C LYS A 261 9.02 -10.80 -13.78
N ALA A 262 9.74 -9.86 -13.18
CA ALA A 262 10.01 -9.82 -11.74
C ALA A 262 8.73 -9.59 -10.91
N SER A 263 7.76 -8.85 -11.47
CA SER A 263 6.47 -8.65 -10.82
C SER A 263 5.55 -9.87 -10.95
N GLU A 264 5.80 -10.75 -11.93
CA GLU A 264 4.92 -11.85 -12.31
C GLU A 264 3.47 -11.40 -12.56
N GLN A 265 3.29 -10.14 -13.01
CA GLN A 265 1.99 -9.52 -13.22
C GLN A 265 1.91 -8.83 -14.58
N HIS A 266 0.69 -8.72 -15.11
CA HIS A 266 0.41 -7.93 -16.29
C HIS A 266 0.82 -6.47 -16.08
N ALA A 267 1.32 -5.83 -17.13
CA ALA A 267 1.82 -4.47 -17.06
C ALA A 267 1.24 -3.56 -18.14
N VAL A 268 1.08 -2.29 -17.76
CA VAL A 268 0.66 -1.19 -18.61
C VAL A 268 1.79 -0.20 -18.65
N VAL A 269 2.36 0.00 -19.83
CA VAL A 269 3.51 0.87 -20.03
C VAL A 269 3.08 2.08 -20.84
N ASN A 270 3.27 3.27 -20.27
CA ASN A 270 3.07 4.54 -20.93
C ASN A 270 4.44 5.13 -21.27
N VAL A 271 4.76 5.21 -22.56
CA VAL A 271 5.97 5.90 -23.02
C VAL A 271 5.65 7.37 -23.24
N VAL A 272 6.42 8.24 -22.59
CA VAL A 272 6.27 9.71 -22.67
C VAL A 272 7.49 10.33 -23.35
N LYS A 273 7.25 11.34 -24.20
CA LYS A 273 8.33 12.00 -24.94
C LYS A 273 9.32 12.74 -24.05
N ASN A 274 8.78 13.50 -23.10
CA ASN A 274 9.55 14.40 -22.26
C ASN A 274 9.28 14.09 -20.79
N ARG A 275 10.32 14.24 -19.96
CA ARG A 275 10.19 14.22 -18.51
C ARG A 275 9.21 15.30 -18.06
N THR A 276 8.28 14.95 -17.18
CA THR A 276 7.36 15.92 -16.55
C THR A 276 7.58 16.10 -15.04
N HIS A 277 8.59 15.39 -14.54
CA HIS A 277 9.05 15.35 -13.17
C HIS A 277 10.58 15.20 -13.18
N TYR A 278 11.21 15.26 -12.01
CA TYR A 278 12.66 15.03 -11.86
C TYR A 278 13.07 13.57 -12.19
N TYR A 279 12.14 12.62 -12.16
CA TYR A 279 12.35 11.23 -12.53
C TYR A 279 11.93 10.93 -13.99
N GLY A 280 12.69 10.05 -14.64
CA GLY A 280 12.40 9.56 -16.00
C GLY A 280 11.61 8.25 -16.05
N LEU A 281 11.48 7.57 -14.91
CA LEU A 281 10.72 6.33 -14.73
C LEU A 281 9.90 6.45 -13.44
N ARG A 282 8.63 6.08 -13.53
CA ARG A 282 7.74 5.87 -12.40
C ARG A 282 7.05 4.54 -12.53
N ILE A 283 7.10 3.76 -11.46
CA ILE A 283 6.45 2.45 -11.37
C ILE A 283 5.40 2.53 -10.26
N GLY A 284 4.25 1.91 -10.46
CA GLY A 284 3.19 1.81 -9.47
C GLY A 284 2.54 0.43 -9.46
N LEU A 285 2.39 -0.17 -8.28
CA LEU A 285 1.63 -1.39 -8.08
C LEU A 285 0.21 -1.01 -7.68
N GLN A 286 -0.72 -1.16 -8.62
CA GLN A 286 -2.06 -0.62 -8.57
C GLN A 286 -3.05 -1.72 -8.18
N ALA A 287 -3.55 -1.69 -6.94
CA ALA A 287 -4.46 -2.70 -6.40
C ALA A 287 -5.94 -2.33 -6.59
N ASP A 288 -6.79 -3.35 -6.75
CA ASP A 288 -8.22 -3.22 -6.51
C ASP A 288 -8.53 -3.01 -5.05
N VAL A 289 -9.20 -1.91 -4.74
CA VAL A 289 -9.69 -1.62 -3.39
C VAL A 289 -11.21 -1.71 -3.30
N GLY A 290 -11.89 -2.30 -4.27
CA GLY A 290 -13.37 -2.46 -4.30
C GLY A 290 -14.11 -1.18 -4.68
N SER A 291 -13.58 0.00 -4.32
CA SER A 291 -14.09 1.32 -4.72
C SER A 291 -13.32 1.96 -5.88
N GLY A 292 -12.57 1.14 -6.64
CA GLY A 292 -11.65 1.56 -7.70
C GLY A 292 -10.23 1.07 -7.43
N THR A 293 -9.24 1.85 -7.86
CA THR A 293 -7.82 1.49 -7.74
C THR A 293 -7.08 2.33 -6.71
N ALA A 294 -6.15 1.73 -5.96
CA ALA A 294 -5.16 2.44 -5.15
C ALA A 294 -3.73 1.94 -5.43
N MET A 295 -2.78 2.87 -5.50
CA MET A 295 -1.36 2.54 -5.62
C MET A 295 -0.80 2.23 -4.23
N LEU A 296 -0.40 0.99 -3.98
CA LEU A 296 0.14 0.57 -2.68
C LEU A 296 1.66 0.73 -2.60
N TYR A 297 2.35 0.51 -3.73
CA TYR A 297 3.79 0.72 -3.85
C TYR A 297 4.10 1.57 -5.07
N ASN A 298 5.12 2.40 -4.97
CA ASN A 298 5.58 3.30 -6.01
C ASN A 298 7.11 3.37 -6.00
N PHE A 299 7.72 3.38 -7.19
CA PHE A 299 9.16 3.54 -7.37
C PHE A 299 9.44 4.63 -8.39
N GLN A 300 10.48 5.43 -8.17
CA GLN A 300 10.88 6.52 -9.08
C GLN A 300 12.40 6.51 -9.23
N LEU A 301 12.90 6.48 -10.47
CA LEU A 301 14.33 6.53 -10.76
C LEU A 301 14.77 7.95 -11.07
N ASP A 302 15.72 8.44 -10.28
CA ASP A 302 16.20 9.81 -10.24
C ASP A 302 17.71 9.88 -10.50
N GLU A 303 18.07 10.44 -11.64
CA GLU A 303 19.45 10.68 -12.07
C GLU A 303 19.92 12.11 -11.79
N GLU A 304 19.01 13.00 -11.37
CA GLU A 304 19.21 14.45 -11.32
C GLU A 304 19.61 14.91 -9.93
N ASN A 305 18.91 14.45 -8.88
CA ASN A 305 19.18 14.93 -7.53
C ASN A 305 20.56 14.55 -7.00
N PRO A 306 21.14 13.37 -7.27
CA PRO A 306 22.53 13.10 -6.91
C PRO A 306 23.51 14.16 -7.45
N LYS A 307 23.35 14.55 -8.73
CA LYS A 307 24.19 15.59 -9.38
C LYS A 307 23.94 16.97 -8.77
N ASN A 308 22.67 17.35 -8.63
CA ASN A 308 22.24 18.66 -8.11
C ASN A 308 22.69 18.90 -6.65
N PHE A 309 22.70 17.86 -5.82
CA PHE A 309 23.16 17.91 -4.42
C PHE A 309 24.65 17.56 -4.25
N ASN A 310 25.38 17.34 -5.33
CA ASN A 310 26.80 16.98 -5.32
C ASN A 310 27.08 15.73 -4.46
N ILE A 311 26.20 14.74 -4.54
CA ILE A 311 26.37 13.42 -3.95
C ILE A 311 27.21 12.60 -4.93
N LYS A 312 28.31 12.00 -4.47
CA LYS A 312 29.29 11.34 -5.35
C LYS A 312 29.75 10.00 -4.79
N SER A 313 30.22 9.12 -5.66
CA SER A 313 31.03 7.95 -5.27
C SER A 313 32.49 8.36 -5.03
N ASP A 314 33.19 7.71 -4.09
CA ASP A 314 34.63 7.87 -3.85
C ASP A 314 35.49 7.46 -5.05
N LYS A 315 34.99 6.56 -5.90
CA LYS A 315 35.62 6.16 -7.17
C LYS A 315 35.19 6.97 -8.38
N SER A 316 34.41 8.04 -8.17
CA SER A 316 33.80 8.83 -9.26
C SER A 316 32.88 8.03 -10.19
N THR A 317 32.39 6.86 -9.75
CA THR A 317 31.35 6.12 -10.48
C THR A 317 30.05 6.92 -10.53
N GLU A 318 29.35 6.88 -11.66
CA GLU A 318 28.02 7.48 -11.77
C GLU A 318 27.01 6.76 -10.86
N ILE A 319 26.28 7.54 -10.07
CA ILE A 319 25.27 7.05 -9.13
C ILE A 319 23.89 7.60 -9.48
N VAL A 320 22.87 6.83 -9.14
CA VAL A 320 21.47 7.19 -9.28
C VAL A 320 20.74 6.95 -7.95
N LEU A 321 19.61 7.61 -7.77
CA LEU A 321 18.74 7.50 -6.61
C LEU A 321 17.42 6.84 -7.00
N ILE A 322 17.01 5.81 -6.28
CA ILE A 322 15.70 5.20 -6.41
C ILE A 322 14.88 5.58 -5.19
N HIS A 323 13.79 6.30 -5.43
CA HIS A 323 12.78 6.60 -4.42
C HIS A 323 11.74 5.50 -4.41
N SER A 324 11.35 5.03 -3.23
CA SER A 324 10.38 3.98 -3.05
C SER A 324 9.58 4.19 -1.76
N ASN A 325 8.30 3.85 -1.76
CA ASN A 325 7.53 3.83 -0.51
C ASN A 325 7.28 2.40 -0.04
N GLY A 326 7.30 2.22 1.27
CA GLY A 326 6.72 1.05 1.92
C GLY A 326 5.20 1.11 1.93
N LEU A 327 4.60 0.00 2.36
CA LEU A 327 3.17 -0.11 2.60
C LEU A 327 2.75 0.85 3.72
N THR A 328 1.57 1.44 3.60
CA THR A 328 0.99 2.32 4.64
C THR A 328 -0.26 1.68 5.24
N GLY A 329 -0.56 1.98 6.51
CA GLY A 329 -1.81 1.53 7.12
C GLY A 329 -3.02 2.15 6.42
N SER A 330 -2.94 3.41 5.96
CA SER A 330 -3.97 4.04 5.11
C SER A 330 -4.24 3.28 3.81
N GLY A 331 -3.20 2.73 3.17
CA GLY A 331 -3.31 1.87 1.99
C GLY A 331 -4.04 0.57 2.31
N LEU A 332 -3.66 -0.12 3.39
CA LEU A 332 -4.33 -1.34 3.84
C LEU A 332 -5.79 -1.09 4.27
N MET A 333 -6.05 0.00 4.99
CA MET A 333 -7.41 0.38 5.38
C MET A 333 -8.26 0.63 4.14
N THR A 334 -7.73 1.30 3.12
CA THR A 334 -8.46 1.55 1.85
C THR A 334 -8.81 0.24 1.19
N LEU A 335 -7.82 -0.65 1.07
CA LEU A 335 -7.97 -1.97 0.47
C LEU A 335 -9.07 -2.78 1.15
N PHE A 336 -8.98 -2.97 2.46
CA PHE A 336 -9.84 -3.93 3.14
C PHE A 336 -11.20 -3.35 3.54
N VAL A 337 -11.31 -2.06 3.86
CA VAL A 337 -12.63 -1.44 4.08
C VAL A 337 -13.42 -1.41 2.79
N GLY A 338 -12.75 -1.11 1.67
CA GLY A 338 -13.39 -1.15 0.37
C GLY A 338 -13.84 -2.55 -0.03
N ARG A 339 -13.02 -3.59 0.17
CA ARG A 339 -13.44 -5.00 -0.03
C ARG A 339 -14.55 -5.47 0.90
N LEU A 340 -14.53 -5.05 2.16
CA LEU A 340 -15.62 -5.33 3.10
C LEU A 340 -16.94 -4.74 2.62
N LEU A 341 -16.92 -3.54 2.02
CA LEU A 341 -18.12 -2.92 1.47
C LEU A 341 -18.55 -3.55 0.14
N SER A 342 -17.62 -3.77 -0.79
CA SER A 342 -17.91 -4.23 -2.15
C SER A 342 -18.21 -5.73 -2.20
N HIS A 343 -17.48 -6.54 -1.45
CA HIS A 343 -17.52 -8.01 -1.56
C HIS A 343 -17.95 -8.71 -0.27
N LYS A 344 -18.28 -7.96 0.79
CA LYS A 344 -18.58 -8.49 2.13
C LYS A 344 -17.46 -9.37 2.70
N GLU A 345 -16.24 -9.19 2.18
CA GLU A 345 -15.04 -9.90 2.63
C GLU A 345 -14.67 -9.43 4.04
N GLN A 346 -14.43 -10.37 4.95
CA GLN A 346 -13.94 -10.02 6.28
C GLN A 346 -12.47 -9.64 6.25
N PHE A 347 -12.03 -8.85 7.21
CA PHE A 347 -10.62 -8.52 7.33
C PHE A 347 -9.80 -9.79 7.58
N PRO A 348 -8.62 -9.95 6.96
CA PRO A 348 -7.62 -10.88 7.45
C PRO A 348 -7.43 -10.70 8.95
N SER A 349 -7.36 -11.81 9.69
CA SER A 349 -7.16 -11.84 11.15
C SER A 349 -6.05 -10.90 11.61
N ILE A 350 -4.94 -10.85 10.87
CA ILE A 350 -3.78 -10.04 11.23
C ILE A 350 -4.09 -8.53 11.33
N ILE A 351 -4.94 -7.99 10.44
CA ILE A 351 -5.35 -6.57 10.46
C ILE A 351 -6.69 -6.36 11.18
N ALA A 352 -7.43 -7.42 11.48
CA ALA A 352 -8.69 -7.33 12.19
C ALA A 352 -8.45 -6.77 13.60
N SER A 353 -9.16 -5.71 13.96
CA SER A 353 -9.07 -5.10 15.29
C SER A 353 -9.39 -6.10 16.40
N ASN A 354 -10.37 -6.96 16.15
CA ASN A 354 -10.62 -8.18 16.90
C ASN A 354 -10.57 -9.34 15.90
N GLN A 355 -9.77 -10.35 16.22
CA GLN A 355 -9.62 -11.57 15.45
C GLN A 355 -10.82 -12.50 15.63
N ILE A 356 -11.42 -12.52 16.82
CA ILE A 356 -12.55 -13.38 17.14
C ILE A 356 -13.62 -12.71 18.00
N ALA A 357 -14.89 -12.95 17.68
CA ALA A 357 -16.03 -12.60 18.51
C ALA A 357 -16.49 -13.80 19.34
N ILE A 358 -16.58 -13.64 20.66
CA ILE A 358 -17.16 -14.64 21.56
C ILE A 358 -18.62 -14.26 21.84
N ILE A 359 -19.55 -15.14 21.51
CA ILE A 359 -20.99 -14.88 21.56
C ILE A 359 -21.61 -15.82 22.59
N PRO A 360 -22.12 -15.34 23.73
CA PRO A 360 -22.81 -16.19 24.68
C PRO A 360 -24.13 -16.70 24.08
N ARG A 361 -24.45 -17.99 24.29
CA ARG A 361 -25.68 -18.61 23.78
C ARG A 361 -26.91 -18.08 24.51
N HIS A 362 -26.82 -17.98 25.83
CA HIS A 362 -27.80 -17.41 26.73
C HIS A 362 -27.17 -16.31 27.59
N LYS A 363 -28.00 -15.52 28.28
CA LYS A 363 -27.49 -14.45 29.16
C LYS A 363 -26.65 -14.99 30.32
N GLU A 364 -26.98 -16.16 30.82
CA GLU A 364 -26.25 -16.85 31.88
C GLU A 364 -24.83 -17.25 31.44
N ASP A 365 -24.58 -17.45 30.14
CA ASP A 365 -23.28 -17.84 29.61
C ASP A 365 -22.29 -16.65 29.47
N LYS A 366 -22.69 -15.45 29.88
CA LYS A 366 -21.89 -14.24 29.71
C LYS A 366 -20.56 -14.29 30.46
N GLU A 367 -20.56 -14.76 31.71
CA GLU A 367 -19.34 -14.85 32.52
C GLU A 367 -18.33 -15.80 31.89
N LEU A 368 -18.81 -16.91 31.31
CA LEU A 368 -17.98 -17.84 30.54
C LEU A 368 -17.40 -17.16 29.30
N ALA A 369 -18.21 -16.42 28.54
CA ALA A 369 -17.74 -15.68 27.37
C ALA A 369 -16.67 -14.62 27.73
N ASP A 370 -16.87 -13.89 28.82
CA ASP A 370 -15.91 -12.90 29.33
C ASP A 370 -14.60 -13.56 29.81
N GLN A 371 -14.68 -14.74 30.44
CA GLN A 371 -13.51 -15.52 30.83
C GLN A 371 -12.70 -15.97 29.59
N ILE A 372 -13.36 -16.61 28.61
CA ILE A 372 -12.73 -17.05 27.37
C ILE A 372 -12.06 -15.88 26.65
N SER A 373 -12.74 -14.73 26.56
CA SER A 373 -12.18 -13.54 25.93
C SER A 373 -10.95 -13.00 26.68
N ARG A 374 -10.96 -13.02 28.02
CA ARG A 374 -9.77 -12.62 28.81
C ARG A 374 -8.60 -13.57 28.56
N ASP A 375 -8.86 -14.87 28.53
CA ASP A 375 -7.82 -15.89 28.32
C ASP A 375 -7.19 -15.77 26.92
N LEU A 376 -8.00 -15.55 25.88
CA LEU A 376 -7.52 -15.29 24.51
C LEU A 376 -6.69 -14.00 24.44
N ASN A 377 -7.18 -12.90 25.02
CA ASN A 377 -6.45 -11.63 25.03
C ASN A 377 -5.13 -11.72 25.79
N SER A 378 -5.05 -12.52 26.87
CA SER A 378 -3.80 -12.77 27.60
C SER A 378 -2.73 -13.48 26.76
N GLN A 379 -3.16 -14.17 25.70
CA GLN A 379 -2.30 -14.83 24.70
C GLN A 379 -2.07 -13.96 23.45
N ASN A 380 -2.35 -12.65 23.52
CA ASN A 380 -2.27 -11.71 22.38
C ASN A 380 -3.22 -12.01 21.22
N ILE A 381 -4.30 -12.77 21.46
CA ILE A 381 -5.35 -13.00 20.48
C ILE A 381 -6.46 -12.01 20.76
N ARG A 382 -6.66 -11.07 19.82
CA ARG A 382 -7.60 -9.95 20.02
C ARG A 382 -9.03 -10.48 19.97
N SER A 383 -9.70 -10.58 21.11
CA SER A 383 -11.07 -11.07 21.20
C SER A 383 -12.01 -10.08 21.85
N ILE A 384 -13.28 -10.12 21.43
CA ILE A 384 -14.35 -9.30 22.00
C ILE A 384 -15.60 -10.15 22.27
N VAL A 385 -16.26 -9.88 23.39
CA VAL A 385 -17.58 -10.47 23.67
C VAL A 385 -18.66 -9.66 22.96
N VAL A 386 -19.51 -10.33 22.18
CA VAL A 386 -20.61 -9.71 21.44
C VAL A 386 -21.96 -10.24 21.90
N GLU A 387 -22.63 -9.45 22.73
CA GLU A 387 -23.96 -9.74 23.25
C GLU A 387 -25.00 -8.79 22.66
N LYS A 388 -25.95 -9.32 21.87
CA LYS A 388 -27.15 -8.64 21.40
C LYS A 388 -28.38 -9.46 21.78
N ARG A 389 -29.58 -8.87 21.64
CA ARG A 389 -30.86 -9.54 22.01
C ARG A 389 -31.08 -10.94 21.40
N ARG A 390 -30.43 -11.26 20.27
CA ARG A 390 -30.50 -12.56 19.59
C ARG A 390 -29.12 -12.90 19.03
N ILE A 391 -28.74 -14.19 19.01
CA ILE A 391 -27.47 -14.67 18.44
C ILE A 391 -27.26 -14.17 17.01
N GLY A 392 -28.28 -14.26 16.15
CA GLY A 392 -28.18 -13.74 14.78
C GLY A 392 -27.86 -12.25 14.68
N LYS A 393 -28.29 -11.44 15.67
CA LYS A 393 -27.91 -10.02 15.75
C LYS A 393 -26.47 -9.83 16.24
N SER A 394 -25.97 -10.70 17.11
CA SER A 394 -24.55 -10.70 17.51
C SER A 394 -23.66 -11.05 16.32
N LEU A 395 -24.01 -12.09 15.56
CA LEU A 395 -23.29 -12.49 14.35
C LEU A 395 -23.25 -11.36 13.30
N ALA A 396 -24.41 -10.77 12.99
CA ALA A 396 -24.49 -9.65 12.06
C ALA A 396 -23.67 -8.44 12.54
N PHE A 397 -23.64 -8.16 13.85
CA PHE A 397 -22.84 -7.08 14.42
C PHE A 397 -21.33 -7.39 14.33
N ALA A 398 -20.90 -8.62 14.62
CA ALA A 398 -19.51 -9.03 14.48
C ALA A 398 -19.03 -8.94 13.01
N GLN A 399 -19.84 -9.39 12.05
CA GLN A 399 -19.57 -9.22 10.62
C GLN A 399 -19.50 -7.75 10.21
N GLN A 400 -20.39 -6.91 10.75
CA GLN A 400 -20.39 -5.47 10.46
C GLN A 400 -19.09 -4.80 10.93
N LEU A 401 -18.48 -5.29 12.00
CA LEU A 401 -17.20 -4.85 12.55
C LEU A 401 -15.98 -5.41 11.79
N GLY A 402 -16.18 -6.30 10.80
CA GLY A 402 -15.09 -6.91 10.04
C GLY A 402 -14.34 -7.99 10.80
N ILE A 403 -14.94 -8.59 11.85
CA ILE A 403 -14.31 -9.64 12.65
C ILE A 403 -14.35 -10.95 11.84
N PRO A 404 -13.22 -11.63 11.59
CA PRO A 404 -13.20 -12.81 10.71
C PRO A 404 -13.70 -14.10 11.34
N TYR A 405 -13.52 -14.28 12.66
CA TYR A 405 -13.90 -15.50 13.36
C TYR A 405 -14.94 -15.24 14.46
N TYR A 406 -15.70 -16.26 14.80
CA TYR A 406 -16.59 -16.22 15.96
C TYR A 406 -16.68 -17.59 16.65
N SER A 407 -17.08 -17.57 17.91
CA SER A 407 -17.45 -18.77 18.66
C SER A 407 -18.74 -18.49 19.43
N ILE A 408 -19.69 -19.44 19.40
CA ILE A 408 -20.87 -19.41 20.24
C ILE A 408 -20.60 -20.31 21.45
N VAL A 409 -20.68 -19.77 22.65
CA VAL A 409 -20.28 -20.45 23.89
C VAL A 409 -21.45 -20.59 24.85
N GLY A 410 -21.53 -21.71 25.56
CA GLY A 410 -22.58 -21.99 26.55
C GLY A 410 -23.62 -23.03 26.16
N GLY A 411 -24.54 -23.30 27.09
CA GLY A 411 -25.43 -24.48 27.08
C GLY A 411 -24.71 -25.78 27.48
N ASP A 412 -25.27 -26.94 27.11
CA ASP A 412 -24.78 -28.26 27.56
C ASP A 412 -23.41 -28.67 26.99
N ASN A 413 -22.82 -27.87 26.09
CA ASN A 413 -21.63 -28.22 25.33
C ASN A 413 -20.42 -27.42 25.82
N SER A 414 -19.46 -28.09 26.46
CA SER A 414 -18.24 -27.48 27.01
C SER A 414 -17.15 -27.22 25.98
N SER A 415 -17.26 -27.77 24.77
CA SER A 415 -16.24 -27.61 23.73
C SER A 415 -16.38 -26.28 22.98
N ILE A 416 -15.33 -25.46 22.98
CA ILE A 416 -15.26 -24.23 22.18
C ILE A 416 -15.01 -24.61 20.70
N ARG A 417 -15.95 -24.25 19.83
CA ARG A 417 -15.82 -24.37 18.38
C ARG A 417 -15.66 -22.99 17.75
N ILE A 418 -14.69 -22.86 16.85
CA ILE A 418 -14.38 -21.63 16.14
C ILE A 418 -14.88 -21.72 14.72
N HIS A 419 -15.64 -20.73 14.30
CA HIS A 419 -16.20 -20.61 12.97
C HIS A 419 -15.58 -19.42 12.24
N LYS A 420 -15.33 -19.56 10.94
CA LYS A 420 -14.92 -18.45 10.07
C LYS A 420 -16.15 -17.90 9.35
N PHE A 421 -16.35 -16.58 9.36
CA PHE A 421 -17.43 -16.00 8.56
C PHE A 421 -17.20 -16.22 7.06
N GLY A 422 -18.27 -16.57 6.35
CA GLY A 422 -18.24 -16.78 4.89
C GLY A 422 -17.72 -18.15 4.44
N HIS A 423 -17.29 -19.03 5.36
CA HIS A 423 -16.87 -20.40 5.04
C HIS A 423 -17.50 -21.41 6.01
N TYR A 424 -17.85 -22.58 5.50
CA TYR A 424 -18.25 -23.73 6.31
C TYR A 424 -17.00 -24.47 6.81
N SER A 425 -16.20 -23.80 7.64
CA SER A 425 -15.04 -24.42 8.29
C SER A 425 -15.10 -24.16 9.78
N ASP A 426 -15.18 -25.24 10.54
CA ASP A 426 -15.13 -25.23 11.99
C ASP A 426 -13.79 -25.81 12.43
N MET A 427 -13.14 -25.16 13.39
CA MET A 427 -11.92 -25.68 14.03
C MET A 427 -12.09 -25.68 15.54
N ASP A 428 -11.36 -26.59 16.21
CA ASP A 428 -11.20 -26.49 17.65
C ASP A 428 -10.34 -25.27 18.01
N ILE A 429 -10.37 -24.92 19.30
CA ILE A 429 -9.61 -23.78 19.80
C ILE A 429 -8.10 -24.00 19.64
N GLU A 430 -7.57 -25.20 19.78
CA GLU A 430 -6.14 -25.48 19.69
C GLU A 430 -5.58 -25.20 18.29
N LEU A 431 -6.27 -25.69 17.25
CA LEU A 431 -5.94 -25.40 15.86
C LEU A 431 -6.09 -23.91 15.55
N PHE A 432 -7.11 -23.25 16.12
CA PHE A 432 -7.26 -21.80 15.99
C PHE A 432 -6.08 -21.05 16.61
N LEU A 433 -5.66 -21.41 17.83
CA LEU A 433 -4.50 -20.81 18.50
C LEU A 433 -3.23 -21.01 17.65
N LEU A 434 -2.98 -22.22 17.16
CA LEU A 434 -1.84 -22.51 16.28
C LEU A 434 -1.88 -21.65 15.01
N LYS A 435 -3.05 -21.55 14.37
CA LYS A 435 -3.23 -20.75 13.16
C LYS A 435 -3.01 -19.26 13.41
N ILE A 436 -3.67 -18.67 14.41
CA ILE A 436 -3.57 -17.24 14.71
C ILE A 436 -2.17 -16.89 15.21
N ASN A 437 -1.57 -17.73 16.05
CA ASN A 437 -0.18 -17.52 16.47
C ASN A 437 0.76 -17.64 15.28
N SER A 438 0.54 -18.58 14.36
CA SER A 438 1.30 -18.67 13.12
C SER A 438 1.09 -17.43 12.25
N GLU A 439 -0.11 -16.92 12.08
CA GLU A 439 -0.37 -15.69 11.32
C GLU A 439 0.25 -14.46 11.99
N ASN A 440 0.22 -14.38 13.32
CA ASN A 440 0.85 -13.32 14.10
C ASN A 440 2.39 -13.44 14.13
N SER A 441 2.95 -14.66 14.01
CA SER A 441 4.40 -14.95 14.14
C SER A 441 5.12 -15.27 12.83
N LYS A 442 4.45 -15.62 11.73
CA LYS A 442 5.04 -15.87 10.39
C LYS A 442 5.65 -14.61 9.77
N PHE A 443 5.52 -13.48 10.45
CA PHE A 443 6.28 -12.26 10.18
C PHE A 443 7.64 -12.21 10.91
N ASN A 444 8.00 -13.30 11.60
CA ASN A 444 9.34 -13.60 12.09
C ASN A 444 10.09 -14.46 11.05
N ILE A 445 10.38 -13.85 9.90
CA ILE A 445 11.53 -14.02 8.98
C ILE A 445 11.88 -15.41 8.39
N ASN A 446 11.38 -16.56 8.87
CA ASN A 446 11.90 -17.88 8.43
C ASN A 446 10.87 -18.92 7.92
N GLN A 447 9.61 -18.56 7.64
CA GLN A 447 8.61 -19.53 7.12
C GLN A 447 7.95 -19.16 5.78
N LEU A 448 8.52 -18.24 5.02
CA LEU A 448 8.18 -18.03 3.59
C LEU A 448 9.09 -18.81 2.63
N TYR A 449 9.93 -19.72 3.16
CA TYR A 449 10.66 -20.69 2.36
C TYR A 449 10.07 -22.08 2.54
N TYR A 450 9.77 -22.72 1.40
CA TYR A 450 9.22 -24.07 1.23
C TYR A 450 7.78 -24.25 1.72
N HIS A 451 6.82 -23.84 0.87
CA HIS A 451 5.93 -24.81 0.22
C HIS A 451 5.23 -24.10 -0.95
N GLN A 452 5.60 -24.50 -2.16
CA GLN A 452 4.68 -24.47 -3.28
C GLN A 452 3.52 -25.38 -2.88
N ASP A 453 2.42 -24.82 -2.40
CA ASP A 453 1.17 -25.55 -2.31
C ASP A 453 0.11 -24.79 -3.08
N LYS A 454 -0.20 -25.35 -4.25
CA LYS A 454 -1.28 -24.95 -5.17
C LYS A 454 -2.69 -25.22 -4.58
N THR A 455 -2.83 -25.30 -3.26
CA THR A 455 -4.04 -25.82 -2.59
C THR A 455 -4.75 -24.82 -1.68
N LEU A 456 -4.23 -23.60 -1.52
CA LEU A 456 -4.95 -22.51 -0.82
C LEU A 456 -5.98 -21.76 -1.71
N PHE A 457 -6.22 -22.28 -2.92
CA PHE A 457 -7.23 -21.80 -3.88
C PHE A 457 -8.12 -22.93 -4.40
N ALA A 458 -8.48 -23.88 -3.53
CA ALA A 458 -9.63 -24.74 -3.76
C ALA A 458 -10.74 -24.35 -2.79
N ASP A 459 -11.91 -24.11 -3.39
CA ASP A 459 -13.22 -23.69 -2.87
C ASP A 459 -13.43 -22.20 -2.55
#